data_AF-A0A814MEH3-F1
#
_entry.id   AF-A0A814MEH3-F1
#
_cell.length_a   1.000
_cell.length_b   1.000
_cell.length_c   1.000
_cell.angle_alpha   90.00
_cell.angle_beta   90.00
_cell.angle_gamma   90.00
#
_symmetry.space_group_name_H-M   'P 1'
#
loop_
_entity.id
_entity.type
_entity.pdbx_description
1 polymer ?
#
loop_
_entity_poly.entity_id
_entity_poly.type
_entity_poly.pdbx_seq_one_letter_code
_entity_poly.pdbx_strand_id
1 'polypeptide(L)' 'MNGCFKEILKLEPNTSCFIMHDVDLLSIDDRNMYTCPKYPRHLSVAVDKFHFYLPYVELVGGVLGKKK' A
#
# COMPACT_ATOMS: atom_id res chain seq x y z
N MET A 1 11.06 -0.15 -4.88
CA MET A 1 10.39 -0.98 -3.84
C MET A 1 11.14 -2.28 -3.52
N ASN A 2 11.55 -3.12 -4.47
CA ASN A 2 12.28 -4.38 -4.18
C ASN A 2 13.60 -4.22 -3.40
N GLY A 3 14.37 -3.15 -3.67
CA GLY A 3 15.58 -2.85 -2.89
C GLY A 3 15.27 -2.64 -1.41
N CYS A 4 14.34 -1.73 -1.11
CA CYS A 4 13.85 -1.49 0.26
C CYS A 4 13.31 -2.76 0.91
N PHE A 5 12.54 -3.58 0.18
CA PHE A 5 12.05 -4.87 0.70
C PHE A 5 13.18 -5.79 1.17
N LYS A 6 14.28 -5.87 0.41
CA LYS A 6 15.45 -6.66 0.81
C LYS A 6 16.16 -6.06 2.01
N GLU A 7 16.36 -4.74 2.02
CA GLU A 7 17.09 -4.08 3.10
C GLU A 7 16.31 -4.08 4.43
N ILE A 8 15.01 -3.83 4.41
CA ILE A 8 14.19 -3.85 5.63
C ILE A 8 14.11 -5.26 6.21
N LEU A 9 14.16 -6.32 5.39
CA LEU A 9 14.21 -7.70 5.89
C LEU A 9 15.53 -8.05 6.58
N LYS A 10 16.62 -7.33 6.27
CA LYS A 10 17.89 -7.46 7.02
C LYS A 10 17.83 -6.76 8.36
N LEU A 11 17.15 -5.60 8.43
CA LEU A 11 17.01 -4.80 9.65
C LEU A 11 15.94 -5.36 10.60
N GLU A 12 14.78 -5.72 10.05
CA GLU A 12 13.57 -6.12 10.76
C GLU A 12 13.02 -7.45 10.19
N PRO A 13 13.70 -8.58 10.48
CA PRO A 13 13.37 -9.89 9.89
C PRO A 13 11.97 -10.40 10.26
N ASN A 14 11.43 -9.94 11.39
CA ASN A 14 10.11 -10.30 11.91
C ASN A 14 8.97 -9.46 11.33
N THR A 15 9.27 -8.51 10.43
CA THR A 15 8.24 -7.74 9.70
C THR A 15 7.34 -8.69 8.92
N SER A 16 6.04 -8.64 9.20
CA SER A 16 5.02 -9.51 8.59
C SER A 16 4.16 -8.81 7.54
N CYS A 17 4.28 -7.49 7.43
CA CYS A 17 3.45 -6.63 6.59
C CYS A 17 4.31 -5.55 5.94
N PHE A 18 4.11 -5.36 4.63
CA PHE A 18 4.77 -4.35 3.84
C PHE A 18 3.72 -3.44 3.23
N ILE A 19 3.86 -2.13 3.46
CA ILE A 19 3.08 -1.11 2.78
C ILE A 19 3.99 -0.45 1.74
N MET A 20 3.67 -0.66 0.47
CA MET A 20 4.27 0.05 -0.66
C MET A 20 3.44 1.30 -0.88
N HIS A 21 4.07 2.47 -0.77
CA HIS A 21 3.35 3.74 -0.71
C HIS A 21 4.09 4.82 -1.48
N ASP A 22 3.42 5.43 -2.45
CA ASP A 22 3.96 6.58 -3.17
C ASP A 22 4.01 7.82 -2.25
N VAL A 23 5.12 8.56 -2.28
CA VAL A 23 5.38 9.65 -1.32
C VAL A 23 4.42 10.84 -1.47
N ASP A 24 3.74 10.93 -2.61
CA ASP A 24 2.83 12.01 -2.97
C ASP A 24 1.35 11.70 -2.69
N LEU A 25 1.05 10.54 -2.11
CA LEU A 25 -0.30 10.21 -1.66
C LEU A 25 -0.46 10.48 -0.17
N LEU A 26 -1.59 11.01 0.25
CA LEU A 26 -1.94 11.14 1.67
C LEU A 26 -3.33 10.58 1.89
N SER A 27 -3.50 9.82 2.96
CA SER A 27 -4.81 9.31 3.34
C SER A 27 -5.66 10.45 3.94
N ILE A 28 -6.87 10.62 3.41
CA ILE A 28 -7.83 11.63 3.87
C ILE A 28 -8.68 11.10 5.05
N ASP A 29 -8.68 9.78 5.27
CA ASP A 29 -9.57 9.10 6.21
C ASP A 29 -8.76 8.10 7.06
N ASP A 30 -8.73 8.32 8.38
CA ASP A 30 -7.99 7.50 9.34
C ASP A 30 -8.56 6.07 9.48
N ARG A 31 -9.77 5.83 8.98
CA ARG A 31 -10.37 4.49 8.88
C ARG A 31 -9.68 3.63 7.83
N ASN A 32 -8.89 4.21 6.92
CA ASN A 32 -8.07 3.47 5.97
C ASN A 32 -6.81 2.90 6.65
N MET A 33 -7.00 1.83 7.43
CA MET A 33 -5.94 1.26 8.26
C MET A 33 -4.80 0.64 7.44
N TYR A 34 -3.57 1.07 7.71
CA TYR A 34 -2.33 0.59 7.09
C TYR A 34 -1.95 -0.78 7.65
N THR A 35 -2.69 -1.79 7.21
CA THR A 35 -2.59 -3.18 7.68
C THR A 35 -2.57 -4.13 6.48
N CYS A 36 -2.01 -5.31 6.70
CA CYS A 36 -1.99 -6.37 5.68
C CYS A 36 -2.98 -7.47 6.06
N PRO A 37 -4.16 -7.56 5.42
CA PRO A 37 -5.08 -8.69 5.62
C PRO A 37 -4.58 -9.95 4.91
N LYS A 38 -5.41 -11.01 4.86
CA LYS A 38 -5.04 -12.31 4.24
C LYS A 38 -4.62 -12.17 2.77
N TYR A 39 -5.28 -11.30 2.02
CA TYR A 39 -4.98 -11.00 0.62
C TYR A 39 -4.33 -9.62 0.51
N PRO A 40 -3.57 -9.33 -0.56
CA PRO A 40 -3.06 -7.98 -0.80
C PRO A 40 -4.22 -6.97 -0.78
N ARG A 41 -4.01 -5.84 -0.10
CA ARG A 41 -4.99 -4.76 0.02
C ARG A 41 -4.52 -3.54 -0.74
N HIS A 42 -5.28 -3.12 -1.74
CA HIS A 42 -5.12 -1.81 -2.35
C HIS A 42 -5.73 -0.75 -1.42
N LEU A 43 -4.91 0.17 -0.91
CA LEU A 43 -5.35 1.20 0.04
C LEU A 43 -5.72 2.52 -0.66
N SER A 44 -5.24 2.77 -1.88
CA SER A 44 -5.50 4.01 -2.64
C SER A 44 -6.54 3.79 -3.75
N VAL A 45 -7.72 3.29 -3.37
CA VAL A 45 -8.83 2.97 -4.31
C VAL A 45 -9.51 4.22 -4.89
N ALA A 46 -9.43 5.35 -4.18
CA ALA A 46 -10.09 6.60 -4.52
C ALA A 46 -9.13 7.77 -4.33
N VAL A 47 -8.47 8.19 -5.42
CA VAL A 47 -7.51 9.30 -5.44
C VAL A 47 -8.15 10.51 -6.12
N ASP A 48 -7.88 11.71 -5.61
CA ASP A 48 -8.43 12.98 -6.10
C ASP A 48 -8.15 13.23 -7.59
N LYS A 49 -6.94 12.85 -8.06
CA LYS A 49 -6.52 12.90 -9.48
C LYS A 49 -7.44 12.10 -10.41
N PHE A 50 -8.11 11.08 -9.89
CA PHE A 50 -9.09 10.26 -10.61
C PHE A 50 -10.53 10.56 -10.17
N HIS A 51 -10.77 11.74 -9.60
CA HIS A 51 -12.06 12.17 -9.07
C HIS A 51 -12.67 11.18 -8.06
N PHE A 52 -11.82 10.52 -7.27
CA PHE A 52 -12.21 9.48 -6.31
C PHE A 52 -12.84 8.22 -6.91
N TYR A 53 -12.64 7.97 -8.21
CA TYR A 53 -13.02 6.73 -8.87
C TYR A 53 -11.81 5.84 -9.16
N LEU A 54 -12.02 4.53 -9.11
CA LEU A 54 -11.03 3.56 -9.54
C LEU A 54 -11.02 3.48 -11.08
N PRO A 55 -9.92 3.80 -11.77
CA PRO A 55 -9.87 3.83 -13.23
C PRO A 55 -10.15 2.48 -13.90
N TYR A 56 -9.72 1.37 -13.28
CA TYR A 56 -9.95 -0.01 -13.72
C TYR A 56 -9.74 -0.98 -12.56
N VAL A 57 -10.38 -2.16 -12.61
CA VAL A 57 -10.52 -3.09 -11.48
C VAL A 57 -9.17 -3.67 -11.02
N GLU A 58 -8.23 -3.81 -11.94
CA GLU A 58 -6.91 -4.40 -11.70
C GLU A 58 -5.87 -3.39 -11.19
N LEU A 59 -6.23 -2.11 -11.02
CA LEU A 59 -5.28 -1.10 -10.54
C LEU A 59 -4.92 -1.38 -9.07
N VAL A 60 -3.62 -1.58 -8.82
CA VAL A 60 -3.06 -1.79 -7.46
C VAL A 60 -1.90 -0.84 -7.14
N GLY A 61 -1.72 0.22 -7.95
CA GLY A 61 -0.70 1.26 -7.75
C GLY A 61 -1.09 2.30 -6.70
N GLY A 62 -0.16 3.19 -6.35
CA GLY A 62 -0.33 4.18 -5.29
C GLY A 62 0.06 3.60 -3.93
N VAL A 63 -0.89 2.91 -3.28
CA VAL A 63 -0.67 2.29 -1.97
C VAL A 63 -1.17 0.84 -1.95
N LEU A 64 -0.25 -0.09 -1.69
CA LEU A 64 -0.52 -1.53 -1.62
C LEU A 64 0.05 -2.14 -0.34
N GLY A 65 -0.81 -2.80 0.43
CA GLY A 65 -0.43 -3.59 1.59
C GLY A 65 -0.33 -5.07 1.25
N LYS A 66 0.83 -5.68 1.51
CA LYS A 66 1.09 -7.11 1.25
C LYS A 66 1.75 -7.75 2.47
N LYS A 67 1.24 -8.92 2.88
CA LYS A 67 1.94 -9.75 3.87
C LYS A 67 3.26 -10.28 3.31
N LYS A 68 4.23 -10.51 4.21
CA LYS A 68 5.49 -11.20 3.87
C LYS A 68 5.21 -12.52 3.18
#